data_AF-A0A4D4L1F5-F1
#
_entry.id   AF-A0A4D4L1F5-F1
#
_cell.length_a   1.000
_cell.length_b   1.000
_cell.length_c   1.000
_cell.angle_alpha   90.00
_cell.angle_beta   90.00
_cell.angle_gamma   90.00
#
_symmetry.space_group_name_H-M   'P 1'
#
loop_
_entity.id
_entity.type
_entity.pdbx_description
1 polymer ?
#
loop_
_entity_poly.entity_id
_entity_poly.type
_entity_poly.pdbx_seq_one_letter_code
_entity_poly.pdbx_strand_id
1 'polypeptide(L)'
;MCCGAAHAAEIHTAARHASVGAEATPSYAGTMATTTDARDADIARAAAAIADPSRARVLRALLEGRALPASVLASEAGVSASTVSGHLAKLLEAGMVRVERHGRHRYYRLTGPAVGEALEALARIAPPLPITSLRQSTHAHALRRARTCYDHVAGALGVALMAALLERGVLEGGDGRFHPETAEGDRLSAPGKDTTYRLTAPGRAELAAFGVDTDGIAGRRPLIRYCVDWTEQRHHLAGALGAALTDRLFALDWIRRGSRRRVINLTDAGRTGLERTFGVALDA
;
A
#
# COMPACT_ATOMS: atom_id res chain seq x y z
N MET A 1 5.06 -95.33 12.34
CA MET A 1 4.32 -95.71 11.12
C MET A 1 3.72 -94.46 10.51
N CYS A 2 4.04 -94.23 9.23
CA CYS A 2 3.42 -93.37 8.19
C CYS A 2 2.83 -92.00 8.60
N CYS A 3 3.36 -90.87 8.10
CA CYS A 3 3.21 -90.30 6.74
C CYS A 3 2.05 -89.27 6.70
N GLY A 4 2.32 -88.07 6.18
CA GLY A 4 1.31 -87.02 5.98
C GLY A 4 1.94 -85.72 5.51
N ALA A 5 2.11 -85.61 4.20
CA ALA A 5 2.73 -84.51 3.47
C ALA A 5 1.72 -83.48 2.93
N ALA A 6 2.26 -82.32 2.55
CA ALA A 6 1.91 -81.47 1.40
C ALA A 6 0.74 -80.46 1.47
N HIS A 7 1.15 -79.18 1.43
CA HIS A 7 0.75 -78.07 0.54
C HIS A 7 -0.58 -78.11 -0.25
N ALA A 8 -1.38 -77.03 -0.10
CA ALA A 8 -2.04 -76.24 -1.16
C ALA A 8 -2.64 -74.97 -0.48
N ALA A 9 -2.22 -73.74 -0.77
CA ALA A 9 -2.58 -72.90 -1.91
C ALA A 9 -4.10 -72.69 -2.04
N GLU A 10 -4.63 -71.61 -1.42
CA GLU A 10 -5.93 -71.05 -1.75
C GLU A 10 -5.81 -69.59 -2.21
N ILE A 11 -6.36 -69.36 -3.39
CA ILE A 11 -6.46 -68.11 -4.13
C ILE A 11 -7.91 -67.62 -3.96
N HIS A 12 -8.10 -66.39 -3.46
CA HIS A 12 -9.35 -65.64 -3.70
C HIS A 12 -9.07 -64.15 -3.96
N THR A 13 -8.86 -63.87 -5.24
CA THR A 13 -9.50 -62.85 -6.10
C THR A 13 -9.98 -61.52 -5.49
N ALA A 14 -9.23 -60.48 -5.85
CA ALA A 14 -9.62 -59.18 -6.41
C ALA A 14 -10.63 -58.25 -5.71
N ALA A 15 -10.13 -57.08 -5.32
CA ALA A 15 -10.84 -55.81 -5.49
C ALA A 15 -9.88 -54.77 -6.11
N ARG A 16 -10.21 -54.32 -7.32
CA ARG A 16 -9.60 -53.18 -8.01
C ARG A 16 -10.16 -51.89 -7.43
N HIS A 17 -9.35 -50.85 -7.21
CA HIS A 17 -9.68 -49.43 -7.39
C HIS A 17 -8.35 -48.65 -7.35
N ALA A 18 -7.82 -48.25 -8.51
CA ALA A 18 -7.96 -46.92 -9.10
C ALA A 18 -6.74 -46.04 -8.74
N SER A 19 -5.83 -45.96 -9.70
CA SER A 19 -4.71 -45.03 -9.77
C SER A 19 -5.20 -43.58 -9.71
N VAL A 20 -4.81 -42.85 -8.67
CA VAL A 20 -4.92 -41.38 -8.66
C VAL A 20 -3.64 -40.84 -9.29
N GLY A 21 -3.85 -40.04 -10.34
CA GLY A 21 -2.82 -39.53 -11.23
C GLY A 21 -1.80 -38.63 -10.53
N ALA A 22 -0.58 -38.71 -11.04
CA ALA A 22 0.47 -37.73 -10.80
C ALA A 22 0.04 -36.39 -11.43
N GLU A 23 -0.35 -35.42 -10.60
CA GLU A 23 -0.49 -34.04 -11.03
C GLU A 23 0.89 -33.40 -11.12
N ALA A 24 1.19 -32.92 -12.32
CA ALA A 24 2.44 -32.30 -12.71
C ALA A 24 2.67 -30.99 -11.96
N THR A 25 3.86 -30.85 -11.37
CA THR A 25 4.39 -29.58 -10.88
C THR A 25 4.71 -28.66 -12.08
N PRO A 26 4.33 -27.37 -12.07
CA PRO A 26 4.73 -26.47 -13.14
C PRO A 26 6.21 -26.12 -12.98
N SER A 27 6.99 -26.50 -13.99
CA SER A 27 8.39 -26.16 -14.20
C SER A 27 8.56 -24.65 -14.43
N TYR A 28 9.23 -23.96 -13.51
CA TYR A 28 9.71 -22.59 -13.70
C TYR A 28 10.96 -22.62 -14.60
N ALA A 29 10.75 -22.68 -15.91
CA ALA A 29 11.81 -22.43 -16.90
C ALA A 29 11.57 -21.06 -17.55
N GLY A 30 12.23 -20.02 -17.02
CA GLY A 30 12.18 -18.66 -17.52
C GLY A 30 13.56 -17.99 -17.47
N THR A 31 14.30 -18.13 -18.57
CA THR A 31 15.35 -17.26 -19.10
C THR A 31 16.35 -16.62 -18.12
N MET A 32 17.53 -17.24 -18.01
CA MET A 32 18.73 -16.64 -17.43
C MET A 32 19.21 -15.44 -18.29
N ALA A 33 18.95 -14.23 -17.81
CA ALA A 33 19.76 -13.08 -18.15
C ALA A 33 20.95 -13.03 -17.18
N THR A 34 22.14 -13.32 -17.69
CA THR A 34 23.41 -13.18 -16.98
C THR A 34 23.66 -11.71 -16.67
N THR A 35 23.58 -11.33 -15.40
CA THR A 35 24.23 -10.11 -14.91
C THR A 35 24.98 -10.43 -13.62
N THR A 36 26.29 -10.21 -13.72
CA THR A 36 27.37 -10.44 -12.78
C THR A 36 27.12 -9.98 -11.32
N ASP A 37 27.39 -10.90 -10.40
CA ASP A 37 27.75 -10.76 -8.97
C ASP A 37 26.70 -10.18 -7.99
N ALA A 38 25.55 -10.85 -7.89
CA ALA A 38 24.73 -10.80 -6.68
C ALA A 38 25.26 -11.85 -5.70
N ARG A 39 26.10 -11.45 -4.75
CA ARG A 39 26.25 -12.22 -3.50
C ARG A 39 24.85 -12.46 -2.95
N ASP A 40 24.53 -13.71 -2.59
CA ASP A 40 23.22 -14.08 -2.03
C ASP A 40 22.72 -13.00 -1.07
N ALA A 41 21.56 -12.42 -1.37
CA ALA A 41 20.99 -11.39 -0.52
C ALA A 41 20.76 -11.98 0.88
N ASP A 42 21.37 -11.38 1.90
CA ASP A 42 21.20 -11.82 3.30
C ASP A 42 19.83 -11.38 3.84
N ILE A 43 18.80 -12.10 3.41
CA ILE A 43 17.40 -11.89 3.81
C ILE A 43 17.26 -12.05 5.33
N ALA A 44 18.03 -12.95 5.95
CA ALA A 44 17.97 -13.21 7.38
C ALA A 44 18.39 -11.99 8.20
N ARG A 45 19.50 -11.32 7.82
CA ARG A 45 19.94 -10.07 8.47
C ARG A 45 18.89 -8.97 8.32
N ALA A 46 18.29 -8.82 7.14
CA ALA A 46 17.24 -7.84 6.91
C ALA A 46 16.00 -8.13 7.77
N ALA A 47 15.55 -9.38 7.79
CA ALA A 47 14.40 -9.82 8.60
C ALA A 47 14.66 -9.62 10.10
N ALA A 48 15.85 -9.96 10.60
CA ALA A 48 16.23 -9.77 12.00
C ALA A 48 16.21 -8.30 12.42
N ALA A 49 16.58 -7.38 11.53
CA ALA A 49 16.49 -5.94 11.78
C ALA A 49 15.03 -5.47 11.95
N ILE A 50 14.07 -6.14 11.31
CA ILE A 50 12.63 -5.78 11.34
C ILE A 50 11.90 -6.52 12.46
N ALA A 51 12.31 -7.74 12.83
CA ALA A 51 11.67 -8.65 13.77
C ALA A 51 11.75 -8.23 15.25
N ASP A 52 11.36 -6.99 15.53
CA ASP A 52 11.19 -6.41 16.86
C ASP A 52 10.03 -5.41 16.82
N PRO A 53 9.07 -5.48 17.76
CA PRO A 53 7.89 -4.62 17.71
C PRO A 53 8.18 -3.12 17.72
N SER A 54 9.22 -2.69 18.45
CA SER A 54 9.60 -1.28 18.54
C SER A 54 10.29 -0.82 17.27
N ARG A 55 11.20 -1.64 16.70
CA ARG A 55 11.83 -1.35 15.40
C ARG A 55 10.80 -1.32 14.27
N ALA A 56 9.85 -2.24 14.25
CA ALA A 56 8.76 -2.24 13.29
C ALA A 56 7.90 -0.96 13.39
N ARG A 57 7.60 -0.48 14.61
CA ARG A 57 6.90 0.80 14.81
C ARG A 57 7.72 2.00 14.34
N VAL A 58 9.02 2.04 14.64
CA VAL A 58 9.95 3.08 14.14
C VAL A 58 9.96 3.09 12.62
N LEU A 59 10.16 1.95 11.97
CA LEU A 59 10.21 1.82 10.52
C LEU A 59 8.88 2.22 9.87
N ARG A 60 7.75 1.86 10.50
CA ARG A 60 6.42 2.30 10.07
C ARG A 60 6.19 3.80 10.20
N ALA A 61 6.72 4.44 11.24
CA ALA A 61 6.67 5.90 11.36
C ALA A 61 7.50 6.59 10.25
N LEU A 62 8.58 5.95 9.79
CA LEU A 62 9.47 6.47 8.74
C LEU A 62 8.99 6.17 7.31
N LEU A 63 8.14 5.16 7.11
CA LEU A 63 7.42 4.88 5.85
C LEU A 63 6.64 6.11 5.35
N GLU A 64 6.32 7.05 6.23
CA GLU A 64 5.69 8.32 5.87
C GLU A 64 6.56 9.23 4.98
N GLY A 65 7.85 8.90 4.78
CA GLY A 65 8.76 9.53 3.81
C GLY A 65 9.58 10.70 4.34
N ARG A 66 9.37 11.10 5.61
CA ARG A 66 10.05 12.25 6.24
C ARG A 66 11.12 11.80 7.21
N ALA A 67 12.14 12.65 7.38
CA ALA A 67 13.13 12.46 8.43
C ALA A 67 12.54 12.88 9.79
N LEU A 68 12.64 12.02 10.81
CA LEU A 68 12.09 12.24 12.15
C LEU A 68 13.20 12.26 13.22
N PRO A 69 13.13 13.12 14.24
CA PRO A 69 14.07 13.09 15.35
C PRO A 69 13.81 11.87 16.26
N ALA A 70 14.86 11.41 16.96
CA ALA A 70 14.78 10.23 17.82
C ALA A 70 13.68 10.32 18.90
N SER A 71 13.41 11.52 19.44
CA SER A 71 12.37 11.73 20.46
C SER A 71 10.97 11.39 19.95
N VAL A 72 10.64 11.77 18.71
CA VAL A 72 9.36 11.45 18.07
C VAL A 72 9.28 9.94 17.83
N LEU A 73 10.36 9.33 17.36
CA LEU A 73 10.43 7.88 17.13
C LEU A 73 10.29 7.07 18.42
N ALA A 74 10.79 7.60 19.56
CA ALA A 74 10.60 7.00 20.87
C ALA A 74 9.11 6.96 21.25
N SER A 75 8.43 8.09 21.05
CA SER A 75 6.99 8.22 21.31
C SER A 75 6.15 7.30 20.44
N GLU A 76 6.47 7.17 19.14
CA GLU A 76 5.77 6.28 18.21
C GLU A 76 5.99 4.80 18.52
N ALA A 77 7.19 4.45 18.98
CA ALA A 77 7.52 3.08 19.38
C ALA A 77 6.99 2.70 20.77
N GLY A 78 6.63 3.69 21.60
CA GLY A 78 6.18 3.50 22.97
C GLY A 78 7.33 3.11 23.91
N VAL A 79 8.54 3.61 23.68
CA VAL A 79 9.75 3.25 24.44
C VAL A 79 10.54 4.49 24.89
N SER A 80 11.48 4.29 25.82
CA SER A 80 12.35 5.36 26.31
C SER A 80 13.31 5.90 25.24
N ALA A 81 13.85 7.10 25.45
CA ALA A 81 14.88 7.69 24.57
C ALA A 81 16.16 6.84 24.49
N SER A 82 16.54 6.18 25.58
CA SER A 82 17.68 5.24 25.60
C SER A 82 17.40 4.01 24.74
N THR A 83 16.21 3.42 24.93
CA THR A 83 15.77 2.23 24.18
C THR A 83 15.67 2.50 22.68
N VAL A 84 15.06 3.63 22.26
CA VAL A 84 14.96 3.97 20.84
C VAL A 84 16.34 4.23 20.23
N SER A 85 17.28 4.80 20.99
CA SER A 85 18.63 5.05 20.49
C SER A 85 19.35 3.73 20.15
N GLY A 86 19.18 2.70 20.98
CA GLY A 86 19.68 1.35 20.69
C GLY A 86 19.01 0.72 19.47
N HIS A 87 17.70 0.89 19.31
CA HIS A 87 16.99 0.43 18.11
C HIS A 87 17.47 1.14 16.83
N LEU A 88 17.66 2.46 16.87
CA LEU A 88 18.15 3.24 15.74
C LEU A 88 19.58 2.85 15.35
N ALA A 89 20.44 2.52 16.32
CA ALA A 89 21.78 2.00 16.04
C ALA A 89 21.71 0.68 15.26
N LYS A 90 20.89 -0.28 15.70
CA LYS A 90 20.69 -1.56 15.00
C LYS A 90 20.11 -1.37 13.59
N LEU A 91 19.16 -0.45 13.43
CA LEU A 91 18.56 -0.14 12.12
C LEU A 91 19.54 0.57 11.17
N LEU A 92 20.42 1.43 11.69
CA LEU A 92 21.51 2.03 10.91
C LEU A 92 22.50 0.97 10.44
N GLU A 93 22.91 0.07 11.34
CA GLU A 93 23.85 -1.01 11.05
C GLU A 93 23.29 -2.00 10.01
N ALA A 94 21.98 -2.24 10.05
CA ALA A 94 21.26 -3.07 9.08
C ALA A 94 20.94 -2.34 7.76
N GLY A 95 21.31 -1.06 7.62
CA GLY A 95 21.03 -0.28 6.41
C GLY A 95 19.56 0.05 6.18
N MET A 96 18.69 -0.10 7.20
CA MET A 96 17.24 0.15 7.08
C MET A 96 16.91 1.64 7.15
N VAL A 97 17.68 2.39 7.94
CA VAL A 97 17.54 3.84 8.09
C VAL A 97 18.87 4.53 7.84
N ARG A 98 18.81 5.80 7.47
CA ARG A 98 19.94 6.72 7.41
C ARG A 98 19.69 7.93 8.30
N VAL A 99 20.77 8.60 8.68
CA VAL A 99 20.72 9.80 9.53
C VAL A 99 21.14 11.04 8.73
N GLU A 100 20.35 12.09 8.85
CA GLU A 100 20.63 13.43 8.35
C GLU A 100 20.92 14.33 9.55
N ARG A 101 22.04 15.07 9.50
CA ARG A 101 22.41 16.02 10.56
C ARG A 101 21.94 17.41 10.14
N HIS A 102 21.10 18.03 10.96
CA HIS A 102 20.73 19.42 10.80
C HIS A 102 21.07 20.17 12.08
N GLY A 103 22.18 20.92 12.04
CA GLY A 103 22.74 21.57 13.24
C GLY A 103 23.08 20.55 14.33
N ARG A 104 22.56 20.76 15.54
CA ARG A 104 22.78 19.88 16.71
C ARG A 104 21.85 18.65 16.73
N HIS A 105 20.88 18.59 15.83
CA HIS A 105 19.84 17.56 15.84
C HIS A 105 20.07 16.52 14.75
N ARG A 106 19.76 15.26 15.08
CA ARG A 106 19.80 14.11 14.18
C ARG A 106 18.39 13.73 13.78
N TYR A 107 18.17 13.59 12.48
CA TYR A 107 16.92 13.16 11.89
C TYR A 107 17.13 11.84 11.15
N TYR A 108 16.21 10.89 11.32
CA TYR A 108 16.31 9.54 10.76
C TYR A 108 15.24 9.36 9.70
N ARG A 109 15.58 8.68 8.60
CA ARG A 109 14.64 8.31 7.53
C ARG A 109 14.99 6.94 6.97
N LEU A 110 14.07 6.32 6.24
CA LEU A 110 14.37 5.07 5.52
C LEU A 110 15.53 5.29 4.53
N THR A 111 16.42 4.30 4.43
CA THR A 111 17.60 4.38 3.55
C THR A 111 17.25 4.53 2.08
N GLY A 112 16.10 4.00 1.64
CA GLY A 112 15.65 4.12 0.26
C GLY A 112 14.26 3.52 0.05
N PRO A 113 13.71 3.64 -1.17
CA PRO A 113 12.39 3.12 -1.53
C PRO A 113 12.28 1.60 -1.33
N ALA A 114 13.35 0.84 -1.62
CA ALA A 114 13.37 -0.62 -1.44
C ALA A 114 13.05 -1.09 -0.01
N VAL A 115 13.48 -0.35 1.03
CA VAL A 115 13.13 -0.67 2.42
C VAL A 115 11.63 -0.46 2.67
N GLY A 116 11.06 0.60 2.10
CA GLY A 116 9.63 0.86 2.18
C GLY A 116 8.81 -0.22 1.49
N GLU A 117 9.18 -0.58 0.26
CA GLU A 117 8.54 -1.66 -0.52
C GLU A 117 8.58 -3.01 0.21
N ALA A 118 9.69 -3.35 0.86
CA ALA A 118 9.82 -4.56 1.66
C ALA A 118 8.90 -4.55 2.89
N LEU A 119 8.80 -3.43 3.61
CA LEU A 119 7.91 -3.30 4.76
C LEU A 119 6.43 -3.40 4.35
N GLU A 120 6.07 -2.82 3.21
CA GLU A 120 4.73 -2.94 2.63
C GLU A 120 4.43 -4.39 2.19
N ALA A 121 5.42 -5.09 1.63
CA ALA A 121 5.28 -6.50 1.29
C ALA A 121 5.04 -7.38 2.51
N LEU A 122 5.79 -7.16 3.60
CA LEU A 122 5.59 -7.86 4.86
C LEU A 122 4.21 -7.56 5.47
N ALA A 123 3.76 -6.30 5.39
CA ALA A 123 2.45 -5.90 5.91
C ALA A 123 1.28 -6.61 5.20
N ARG A 124 1.45 -7.06 3.95
CA ARG A 124 0.41 -7.82 3.21
C ARG A 124 0.20 -9.23 3.76
N ILE A 125 1.25 -9.88 4.27
CA ILE A 125 1.20 -11.26 4.76
C ILE A 125 1.12 -11.35 6.29
N ALA A 126 1.38 -10.25 6.98
CA ALA A 126 1.32 -10.18 8.43
C ALA A 126 -0.14 -10.10 8.91
N PRO A 127 -0.49 -10.75 10.03
CA PRO A 127 -1.81 -10.57 10.64
C PRO A 127 -2.01 -9.10 11.03
N PRO A 128 -3.23 -8.55 10.90
CA PRO A 128 -3.53 -7.20 11.34
C PRO A 128 -3.18 -7.08 12.83
N LEU A 129 -2.49 -6.00 13.20
CA LEU A 129 -2.22 -5.75 14.61
C LEU A 129 -3.55 -5.60 15.36
N PRO A 130 -3.76 -6.31 16.48
CA PRO A 130 -4.97 -6.14 17.27
C PRO A 130 -5.08 -4.67 17.70
N ILE A 131 -6.27 -4.10 17.50
CA ILE A 131 -6.56 -2.74 17.93
C ILE A 131 -6.74 -2.78 19.45
N THR A 132 -5.74 -2.35 20.20
CA THR A 132 -5.73 -2.46 21.68
C THR A 132 -6.26 -1.22 22.39
N SER A 133 -6.75 -0.22 21.65
CA SER A 133 -7.37 0.97 22.24
C SER A 133 -8.41 1.63 21.33
N LEU A 134 -9.41 2.27 21.94
CA LEU A 134 -10.41 3.08 21.24
C LEU A 134 -9.75 4.16 20.36
N ARG A 135 -8.68 4.79 20.85
CA ARG A 135 -7.89 5.79 20.10
C ARG A 135 -7.26 5.20 18.83
N GLN A 136 -6.76 3.97 18.87
CA GLN A 136 -6.24 3.28 17.68
C GLN A 136 -7.36 2.90 16.72
N SER A 137 -8.53 2.50 17.22
CA SER A 137 -9.72 2.20 16.41
C SER A 137 -10.20 3.43 15.65
N THR A 138 -10.41 4.55 16.36
CA THR A 138 -10.81 5.83 15.77
C THR A 138 -9.78 6.32 14.75
N HIS A 139 -8.49 6.11 15.01
CA HIS A 139 -7.43 6.49 14.09
C HIS A 139 -7.41 5.63 12.82
N ALA A 140 -7.52 4.31 12.94
CA ALA A 140 -7.62 3.40 11.81
C ALA A 140 -8.87 3.72 10.97
N HIS A 141 -9.99 4.03 11.63
CA HIS A 141 -11.22 4.48 10.97
C HIS A 141 -11.01 5.80 10.23
N ALA A 142 -10.36 6.80 10.85
CA ALA A 142 -10.08 8.09 10.20
C ALA A 142 -9.18 7.95 8.96
N LEU A 143 -8.14 7.10 9.02
CA LEU A 143 -7.26 6.81 7.88
C LEU A 143 -7.98 6.09 6.73
N ARG A 144 -8.94 5.21 7.04
CA ARG A 144 -9.78 4.56 6.04
C ARG A 144 -10.71 5.57 5.37
N ARG A 145 -11.35 6.44 6.15
CA ARG A 145 -12.28 7.45 5.62
C ARG A 145 -11.62 8.41 4.64
N ALA A 146 -10.56 9.09 5.07
CA ALA A 146 -9.90 10.07 4.22
C ALA A 146 -8.45 10.30 4.66
N ARG A 147 -7.53 10.20 3.70
CA ARG A 147 -6.11 10.48 3.91
C ARG A 147 -5.46 11.04 2.65
N THR A 148 -4.18 11.38 2.73
CA THR A 148 -3.34 11.57 1.54
C THR A 148 -2.47 10.34 1.28
N CYS A 149 -2.48 9.87 0.04
CA CYS A 149 -1.48 8.95 -0.50
C CYS A 149 -0.41 9.83 -1.15
N TYR A 150 0.63 10.20 -0.40
CA TYR A 150 1.55 11.27 -0.79
C TYR A 150 0.86 12.64 -0.85
N ASP A 151 0.67 13.18 -2.05
CA ASP A 151 0.15 14.51 -2.35
C ASP A 151 -1.28 14.49 -2.91
N HIS A 152 -1.91 13.32 -3.00
CA HIS A 152 -3.28 13.18 -3.50
C HIS A 152 -4.21 12.50 -2.49
N VAL A 153 -5.51 12.79 -2.56
CA VAL A 153 -6.53 12.22 -1.67
C VAL A 153 -6.70 10.71 -1.91
N ALA A 154 -6.84 9.96 -0.82
CA ALA A 154 -7.00 8.51 -0.78
C ALA A 154 -7.94 8.07 0.37
N GLY A 155 -8.12 6.77 0.54
CA GLY A 155 -9.17 6.19 1.38
C GLY A 155 -10.55 6.26 0.71
N ALA A 156 -11.61 6.05 1.47
CA ALA A 156 -12.99 6.06 0.98
C ALA A 156 -13.31 7.34 0.19
N LEU A 157 -12.85 8.51 0.64
CA LEU A 157 -13.02 9.77 -0.09
C LEU A 157 -12.31 9.76 -1.46
N GLY A 158 -11.06 9.30 -1.53
CA GLY A 158 -10.30 9.31 -2.78
C GLY A 158 -10.87 8.33 -3.82
N VAL A 159 -11.35 7.18 -3.35
CA VAL A 159 -12.00 6.17 -4.20
C VAL A 159 -13.39 6.62 -4.63
N ALA A 160 -14.17 7.25 -3.75
CA ALA A 160 -15.48 7.80 -4.11
C ALA A 160 -15.33 8.92 -5.15
N LEU A 161 -14.33 9.78 -5.00
CA LEU A 161 -14.02 10.82 -5.98
C LEU A 161 -13.62 10.20 -7.34
N MET A 162 -12.75 9.19 -7.35
CA MET A 162 -12.40 8.48 -8.59
C MET A 162 -13.64 7.89 -9.28
N ALA A 163 -14.51 7.22 -8.52
CA ALA A 163 -15.74 6.64 -9.05
C ALA A 163 -16.66 7.70 -9.66
N ALA A 164 -16.86 8.83 -8.97
CA ALA A 164 -17.66 9.94 -9.47
C ALA A 164 -17.09 10.54 -10.76
N LEU A 165 -15.77 10.71 -10.85
CA LEU A 165 -15.14 11.22 -12.07
C LEU A 165 -15.32 10.27 -13.27
N LEU A 166 -15.34 8.97 -13.04
CA LEU A 166 -15.63 7.97 -14.08
C LEU A 166 -17.12 7.98 -14.47
N GLU A 167 -18.02 7.98 -13.49
CA GLU A 167 -19.47 7.95 -13.72
C GLU A 167 -19.97 9.18 -14.49
N ARG A 168 -19.35 10.35 -14.23
CA ARG A 168 -19.65 11.61 -14.93
C ARG A 168 -18.97 11.72 -16.30
N GLY A 169 -18.13 10.76 -16.67
CA GLY A 169 -17.35 10.81 -17.91
C GLY A 169 -16.27 11.90 -17.91
N VAL A 170 -15.84 12.39 -16.73
CA VAL A 170 -14.67 13.27 -16.61
C VAL A 170 -13.41 12.46 -16.94
N LEU A 171 -13.35 11.24 -16.44
CA LEU A 171 -12.31 10.26 -16.76
C LEU A 171 -12.91 9.06 -17.49
N GLU A 172 -12.09 8.39 -18.31
CA GLU A 172 -12.44 7.13 -18.97
C GLU A 172 -11.27 6.14 -18.94
N GLY A 173 -11.54 4.87 -19.29
CA GLY A 173 -10.52 3.84 -19.56
C GLY A 173 -10.52 2.64 -18.61
N GLY A 174 -11.09 2.76 -17.41
CA GLY A 174 -11.24 1.64 -16.46
C GLY A 174 -12.45 1.84 -15.54
N ASP A 175 -12.74 0.84 -14.71
CA ASP A 175 -13.94 0.82 -13.84
C ASP A 175 -13.67 1.35 -12.40
N GLY A 176 -12.42 1.69 -12.10
CA GLY A 176 -12.01 2.22 -10.81
C GLY A 176 -11.80 1.13 -9.75
N ARG A 177 -11.72 -0.13 -10.14
CA ARG A 177 -11.54 -1.28 -9.24
C ARG A 177 -10.22 -1.99 -9.51
N PHE A 178 -9.63 -2.51 -8.45
CA PHE A 178 -8.47 -3.39 -8.55
C PHE A 178 -8.96 -4.84 -8.65
N HIS A 179 -8.50 -5.54 -9.69
CA HIS A 179 -8.86 -6.92 -10.01
C HIS A 179 -7.65 -7.83 -9.75
N PRO A 180 -7.45 -8.32 -8.51
CA PRO A 180 -6.25 -9.05 -8.13
C PRO A 180 -6.04 -10.35 -8.93
N GLU A 181 -7.11 -10.96 -9.43
CA GLU A 181 -7.08 -12.18 -10.21
C GLU A 181 -6.53 -11.99 -11.64
N THR A 182 -6.55 -10.76 -12.15
CA THR A 182 -6.03 -10.40 -13.49
C THR A 182 -4.88 -9.40 -13.46
N ALA A 183 -4.44 -8.98 -12.26
CA ALA A 183 -3.37 -8.01 -12.10
C ALA A 183 -2.00 -8.58 -12.50
N GLU A 184 -1.31 -7.90 -13.42
CA GLU A 184 0.03 -8.26 -13.90
C GLU A 184 1.10 -7.39 -13.23
N GLY A 185 0.83 -6.09 -13.07
CA GLY A 185 1.75 -5.09 -12.55
C GLY A 185 1.19 -4.26 -11.40
N ASP A 186 -0.12 -4.28 -11.19
CA ASP A 186 -0.78 -3.55 -10.12
C ASP A 186 -0.53 -4.15 -8.74
N ARG A 187 -0.31 -3.26 -7.77
CA ARG A 187 -0.06 -3.63 -6.37
C ARG A 187 -0.79 -2.67 -5.45
N LEU A 188 -1.34 -3.19 -4.35
CA LEU A 188 -1.92 -2.37 -3.28
C LEU A 188 -0.92 -1.31 -2.81
N SER A 189 -1.39 -0.09 -2.58
CA SER A 189 -0.62 1.10 -2.17
C SER A 189 0.48 1.58 -3.12
N ALA A 190 0.51 1.09 -4.36
CA ALA A 190 1.47 1.54 -5.37
C ALA A 190 0.77 2.24 -6.54
N PRO A 191 1.49 3.07 -7.33
CA PRO A 191 1.01 3.55 -8.61
C PRO A 191 0.70 2.36 -9.53
N GLY A 192 -0.52 2.31 -10.04
CA GLY A 192 -0.95 1.27 -10.97
C GLY A 192 -0.33 1.42 -12.36
N LYS A 193 -0.31 0.32 -13.09
CA LYS A 193 0.33 0.11 -14.37
C LYS A 193 -0.59 -0.61 -15.36
N ASP A 194 -1.56 -1.37 -14.87
CA ASP A 194 -2.34 -2.30 -15.70
C ASP A 194 -3.48 -1.60 -16.44
N THR A 195 -4.00 -0.50 -15.88
CA THR A 195 -5.07 0.31 -16.47
C THR A 195 -4.55 1.65 -16.98
N THR A 196 -5.08 2.14 -18.10
CA THR A 196 -4.81 3.51 -18.57
C THR A 196 -6.06 4.37 -18.49
N TYR A 197 -6.04 5.34 -17.58
CA TYR A 197 -7.09 6.36 -17.48
C TYR A 197 -6.76 7.57 -18.34
N ARG A 198 -7.79 8.16 -18.95
CA ARG A 198 -7.68 9.37 -19.78
C ARG A 198 -8.66 10.44 -19.32
N LEU A 199 -8.24 11.70 -19.50
CA LEU A 199 -9.08 12.87 -19.26
C LEU A 199 -9.87 13.18 -20.52
N THR A 200 -11.19 13.26 -20.42
CA THR A 200 -12.05 13.58 -21.56
C THR A 200 -12.08 15.09 -21.83
N ALA A 201 -12.45 15.49 -23.05
CA ALA A 201 -12.67 16.89 -23.39
C ALA A 201 -13.72 17.59 -22.49
N PRO A 202 -14.93 17.03 -22.27
CA PRO A 202 -15.88 17.60 -21.32
C PRO A 202 -15.33 17.61 -19.89
N GLY A 203 -14.57 16.58 -19.51
CA GLY A 203 -13.90 16.52 -18.21
C GLY A 203 -12.92 17.66 -17.96
N ARG A 204 -12.15 18.08 -18.98
CA ARG A 204 -11.29 19.28 -18.88
C ARG A 204 -12.10 20.53 -18.56
N ALA A 205 -13.21 20.74 -19.27
CA ALA A 205 -14.05 21.92 -19.07
C ALA A 205 -14.66 21.94 -17.66
N GLU A 206 -15.14 20.79 -17.17
CA GLU A 206 -15.69 20.65 -15.82
C GLU A 206 -14.65 20.92 -14.74
N LEU A 207 -13.44 20.38 -14.88
CA LEU A 207 -12.33 20.62 -13.95
C LEU A 207 -11.86 22.08 -13.98
N ALA A 208 -11.80 22.70 -15.16
CA ALA A 208 -11.47 24.11 -15.29
C ALA A 208 -12.51 25.00 -14.59
N ALA A 209 -13.81 24.71 -14.76
CA ALA A 209 -14.89 25.39 -14.06
C ALA A 209 -14.81 25.21 -12.53
N PHE A 210 -14.35 24.04 -12.07
CA PHE A 210 -14.08 23.80 -10.65
C PHE A 210 -12.84 24.58 -10.13
N GLY A 211 -11.98 25.07 -11.01
CA GLY A 211 -10.76 25.82 -10.69
C GLY A 211 -9.50 24.95 -10.67
N VAL A 212 -9.50 23.84 -11.41
CA VAL A 212 -8.31 23.02 -11.68
C VAL A 212 -7.88 23.25 -13.12
N ASP A 213 -6.78 23.98 -13.30
CA ASP A 213 -6.20 24.26 -14.62
C ASP A 213 -5.49 23.01 -15.16
N THR A 214 -6.14 22.23 -16.02
CA THR A 214 -5.58 21.00 -16.56
C THR A 214 -4.52 21.21 -17.63
N ASP A 215 -4.46 22.40 -18.22
CA ASP A 215 -3.56 22.73 -19.34
C ASP A 215 -2.29 23.41 -18.84
N GLY A 216 -2.38 24.16 -17.74
CA GLY A 216 -1.24 24.68 -16.97
C GLY A 216 -0.52 23.63 -16.12
N ILE A 217 -1.11 22.43 -15.92
CA ILE A 217 -0.43 21.27 -15.33
C ILE A 217 0.54 20.65 -16.37
N ALA A 218 1.52 21.44 -16.81
CA ALA A 218 2.65 20.96 -17.61
C ALA A 218 3.83 20.68 -16.68
N GLY A 219 4.34 19.45 -16.65
CA GLY A 219 5.45 19.11 -15.76
C GLY A 219 6.05 17.72 -15.99
N ARG A 220 7.16 17.45 -15.28
CA ARG A 220 7.95 16.20 -15.37
C ARG A 220 7.22 14.91 -14.95
N ARG A 221 5.97 14.99 -14.51
CA ARG A 221 5.17 13.83 -14.04
C ARG A 221 3.92 13.65 -14.90
N PRO A 222 3.45 12.40 -15.12
CA PRO A 222 2.24 12.15 -15.90
C PRO A 222 1.01 12.86 -15.34
N LEU A 223 0.15 13.36 -16.24
CA LEU A 223 -1.07 14.09 -15.88
C LEU A 223 -2.00 13.21 -15.03
N ILE A 224 -2.32 12.02 -15.52
CA ILE A 224 -3.14 11.03 -14.81
C ILE A 224 -2.28 9.82 -14.47
N ARG A 225 -2.35 9.44 -13.19
CA ARG A 225 -2.00 8.11 -12.68
C ARG A 225 -3.14 7.66 -11.78
N TYR A 226 -3.07 6.42 -11.33
CA TYR A 226 -3.88 5.96 -10.21
C TYR A 226 -2.99 5.18 -9.26
N CYS A 227 -3.44 5.06 -8.02
CA CYS A 227 -2.88 4.14 -7.04
C CYS A 227 -3.97 3.15 -6.65
N VAL A 228 -3.58 1.92 -6.31
CA VAL A 228 -4.52 0.97 -5.72
C VAL A 228 -4.63 1.26 -4.22
N ASP A 229 -5.81 1.62 -3.74
CA ASP A 229 -6.03 1.86 -2.31
C ASP A 229 -6.03 0.53 -1.54
N TRP A 230 -5.20 0.40 -0.51
CA TRP A 230 -5.17 -0.84 0.28
C TRP A 230 -6.34 -0.99 1.24
N THR A 231 -7.01 0.09 1.62
CA THR A 231 -8.17 0.01 2.54
C THR A 231 -9.44 -0.33 1.79
N GLU A 232 -9.57 0.20 0.57
CA GLU A 232 -10.77 0.01 -0.26
C GLU A 232 -10.60 -1.03 -1.37
N GLN A 233 -9.37 -1.46 -1.67
CA GLN A 233 -9.01 -2.31 -2.82
C GLN A 233 -9.56 -1.76 -4.15
N ARG A 234 -9.48 -0.44 -4.30
CA ARG A 234 -10.02 0.31 -5.45
C ARG A 234 -9.07 1.39 -5.89
N HIS A 235 -9.23 1.86 -7.11
CA HIS A 235 -8.36 2.89 -7.66
C HIS A 235 -8.72 4.26 -7.09
N HIS A 236 -7.70 5.05 -6.75
CA HIS A 236 -7.86 6.47 -6.44
C HIS A 236 -6.92 7.30 -7.34
N LEU A 237 -7.37 8.51 -7.66
CA LEU A 237 -6.71 9.37 -8.63
C LEU A 237 -5.36 9.88 -8.09
N ALA A 238 -4.32 9.71 -8.90
CA ALA A 238 -2.96 10.15 -8.63
C ALA A 238 -2.39 10.94 -9.82
N GLY A 239 -1.10 11.21 -9.79
CA GLY A 239 -0.44 12.02 -10.82
C GLY A 239 -0.72 13.51 -10.63
N ALA A 240 -0.43 14.29 -11.67
CA ALA A 240 -0.51 15.73 -11.56
C ALA A 240 -1.93 16.26 -11.32
N LEU A 241 -2.93 15.62 -11.94
CA LEU A 241 -4.33 15.94 -11.74
C LEU A 241 -4.80 15.61 -10.33
N GLY A 242 -4.45 14.43 -9.80
CA GLY A 242 -4.83 14.03 -8.43
C GLY A 242 -4.30 15.00 -7.37
N ALA A 243 -3.06 15.48 -7.54
CA ALA A 243 -2.49 16.49 -6.66
C ALA A 243 -3.19 17.85 -6.80
N ALA A 244 -3.44 18.33 -8.02
CA ALA A 244 -4.11 19.62 -8.25
C ALA A 244 -5.54 19.65 -7.70
N LEU A 245 -6.29 18.56 -7.87
CA LEU A 245 -7.60 18.39 -7.22
C LEU A 245 -7.49 18.43 -5.71
N THR A 246 -6.49 17.75 -5.14
CA THR A 246 -6.26 17.74 -3.69
C THR A 246 -5.95 19.14 -3.16
N ASP A 247 -5.08 19.89 -3.84
CA ASP A 247 -4.77 21.28 -3.50
C ASP A 247 -6.00 22.17 -3.60
N ARG A 248 -6.83 21.97 -4.62
CA ARG A 248 -8.10 22.71 -4.77
C ARG A 248 -9.06 22.44 -3.63
N LEU A 249 -9.19 21.18 -3.19
CA LEU A 249 -10.04 20.81 -2.05
C LEU A 249 -9.53 21.45 -0.73
N PHE A 250 -8.22 21.55 -0.54
CA PHE A 250 -7.65 22.30 0.59
C PHE A 250 -7.91 23.81 0.47
N ALA A 251 -7.74 24.39 -0.71
CA ALA A 251 -7.94 25.82 -0.96
C ALA A 251 -9.39 26.26 -0.75
N LEU A 252 -10.35 25.38 -1.03
CA LEU A 252 -11.78 25.58 -0.76
C LEU A 252 -12.17 25.29 0.70
N ASP A 253 -11.22 24.85 1.54
CA ASP A 253 -11.46 24.39 2.91
C ASP A 253 -12.47 23.23 2.99
N TRP A 254 -12.56 22.43 1.92
CA TRP A 254 -13.39 21.23 1.89
C TRP A 254 -12.75 20.09 2.67
N ILE A 255 -11.42 20.05 2.68
CA ILE A 255 -10.64 19.13 3.50
C ILE A 255 -9.65 19.92 4.36
N ARG A 256 -9.42 19.45 5.58
CA ARG A 256 -8.43 20.00 6.52
C ARG A 256 -7.47 18.91 6.97
N ARG A 257 -6.26 19.29 7.36
CA ARG A 257 -5.32 18.32 7.95
C ARG A 257 -5.86 17.85 9.30
N GLY A 258 -5.85 16.54 9.52
CA GLY A 258 -6.23 15.94 10.79
C GLY A 258 -5.16 16.10 11.86
N SER A 259 -5.44 15.60 13.06
CA SER A 259 -4.52 15.62 14.21
C SER A 259 -3.29 14.71 14.04
N ARG A 260 -3.33 13.81 13.05
CA ARG A 260 -2.26 12.86 12.70
C ARG A 260 -1.88 13.05 11.24
N ARG A 261 -0.68 12.61 10.88
CA ARG A 261 -0.15 12.80 9.52
C ARG A 261 -0.89 11.93 8.51
N ARG A 262 -1.00 12.46 7.29
CA ARG A 262 -1.82 11.98 6.16
C ARG A 262 -3.32 11.94 6.40
N VAL A 263 -3.82 11.85 7.64
CA VAL A 263 -5.26 11.99 7.92
C VAL A 263 -5.73 13.36 7.46
N ILE A 264 -6.82 13.38 6.70
CA ILE A 264 -7.54 14.59 6.36
C ILE A 264 -8.97 14.47 6.86
N ASN A 265 -9.53 15.58 7.31
CA ASN A 265 -10.89 15.67 7.79
C ASN A 265 -11.73 16.38 6.74
N LEU A 266 -12.83 15.76 6.34
CA LEU A 266 -13.83 16.38 5.49
C LEU A 266 -14.67 17.36 6.32
N THR A 267 -14.75 18.61 5.88
CA THR A 267 -15.58 19.65 6.51
C THR A 267 -17.03 19.52 6.03
N ASP A 268 -17.96 20.21 6.70
CA ASP A 268 -19.36 20.20 6.26
C ASP A 268 -19.54 20.93 4.93
N ALA A 269 -18.81 22.04 4.73
CA ALA A 269 -18.70 22.69 3.43
C ALA A 269 -18.15 21.75 2.35
N GLY A 270 -17.18 20.91 2.70
CA GLY A 270 -16.63 19.88 1.82
C GLY A 270 -17.62 18.81 1.45
N ARG A 271 -18.42 18.30 2.41
CA ARG A 271 -19.51 17.35 2.13
C ARG A 271 -20.48 17.92 1.10
N THR A 272 -21.04 19.09 1.39
CA THR A 272 -22.01 19.74 0.49
C THR A 272 -21.38 20.09 -0.87
N GLY A 273 -20.14 20.55 -0.87
CA GLY A 273 -19.42 20.91 -2.10
C GLY A 273 -19.15 19.71 -3.00
N LEU A 274 -18.65 18.61 -2.44
CA LEU A 274 -18.36 17.37 -3.16
C LEU A 274 -19.63 16.74 -3.73
N GLU A 275 -20.71 16.70 -2.95
CA GLU A 275 -22.00 16.19 -3.41
C GLU A 275 -22.54 17.05 -4.57
N ARG A 276 -22.54 18.38 -4.44
CA ARG A 276 -23.04 19.28 -5.49
C ARG A 276 -22.21 19.27 -6.76
N THR A 277 -20.88 19.16 -6.63
CA THR A 277 -19.96 19.30 -7.77
C THR A 277 -19.73 17.98 -8.48
N PHE A 278 -19.50 16.91 -7.71
CA PHE A 278 -19.11 15.61 -8.25
C PHE A 278 -20.12 14.51 -7.95
N GLY A 279 -21.20 14.75 -7.18
CA GLY A 279 -22.13 13.71 -6.78
C GLY A 279 -21.59 12.76 -5.70
N VAL A 280 -20.51 13.15 -5.01
CA VAL A 280 -19.88 12.30 -3.99
C VAL A 280 -20.60 12.49 -2.64
N ALA A 281 -21.44 11.52 -2.29
CA ALA A 281 -21.98 11.37 -0.94
C ALA A 281 -21.12 10.36 -0.14
N LEU A 282 -20.59 10.79 1.01
CA LEU A 282 -19.87 9.92 1.93
C LEU A 282 -20.70 9.74 3.19
N ASP A 283 -20.96 8.48 3.55
CA ASP A 283 -21.60 8.15 4.82
C ASP A 283 -20.74 8.62 6.00
N ALA A 284 -21.42 9.05 7.08
CA ALA A 284 -20.86 9.79 8.21
C ALA A 284 -19.86 8.98 9.05
#